data_AF-X1HFU1-F1
#
_entry.id   AF-X1HFU1-F1
#
_cell.length_a   1.000
_cell.length_b   1.000
_cell.length_c   1.000
_cell.angle_alpha   90.00
_cell.angle_beta   90.00
_cell.angle_gamma   90.00
#
_symmetry.space_group_name_H-M   'P 1'
#
loop_
_entity.id
_entity.type
_entity.pdbx_description
1 polymer ?
#
loop_
_entity_poly.entity_id
_entity_poly.type
_entity_poly.pdbx_seq_one_letter_code
_entity_poly.pdbx_strand_id
1 'polypeptide(L)'
;DLANYSGSIDKLKKASRQDLEKIPDIGGKVSESIYTWFQQKRNQKLIDDLTKAGVTILPPETAGKKLQGLTFVITGTLELMSRTEAEKKIRLQGGHPTGSISKQTDYLVVGKEPGSTKLVKAKELGVKTIGEKEFLEMIK
;
A
#
# COMPACT_ATOMS: atom_id res chain seq x y z
N ASP A 1 2.69 2.23 -3.80
CA ASP A 1 3.65 3.34 -3.62
C ASP A 1 4.05 4.05 -4.91
N LEU A 2 4.39 3.35 -6.00
CA LEU A 2 4.79 3.98 -7.27
C LEU A 2 3.77 4.98 -7.86
N ALA A 3 2.48 4.60 -7.89
CA ALA A 3 1.41 5.48 -8.35
C ALA A 3 1.21 6.70 -7.43
N ASN A 4 1.40 6.53 -6.12
CA ASN A 4 1.29 7.60 -5.13
C ASN A 4 2.47 8.58 -5.22
N TYR A 5 3.67 8.08 -5.50
CA TYR A 5 4.88 8.89 -5.65
C TYR A 5 4.84 9.75 -6.91
N SER A 6 4.44 9.15 -8.03
CA SER A 6 4.52 9.81 -9.32
C SER A 6 3.27 10.63 -9.65
N GLY A 7 2.07 10.17 -9.29
CA GLY A 7 0.80 10.84 -9.62
C GLY A 7 0.55 11.11 -11.11
N SER A 8 1.48 10.72 -11.98
CA SER A 8 1.51 10.98 -13.42
C SER A 8 2.56 10.07 -14.06
N ILE A 9 2.20 9.47 -15.19
CA ILE A 9 3.12 8.63 -15.96
C ILE A 9 4.31 9.42 -16.53
N ASP A 10 4.14 10.72 -16.79
CA ASP A 10 5.21 11.59 -17.27
C ASP A 10 6.31 11.78 -16.23
N LYS A 11 5.94 11.83 -14.95
CA LYS A 11 6.90 11.87 -13.85
C LYS A 11 7.70 10.57 -13.77
N LEU A 12 7.07 9.41 -13.99
CA LEU A 12 7.78 8.12 -14.04
C LEU A 12 8.72 8.04 -15.25
N LYS A 13 8.28 8.51 -16.42
CA LYS A 13 9.10 8.53 -17.64
C LYS A 13 10.39 9.34 -17.48
N LYS A 14 10.38 10.37 -16.63
CA LYS A 14 11.52 11.26 -16.36
C LYS A 14 12.31 10.90 -15.10
N ALA A 15 11.82 9.98 -14.26
CA ALA A 15 12.46 9.65 -12.99
C ALA A 15 13.82 8.97 -13.20
N SER A 16 14.82 9.36 -12.43
CA SER A 16 16.09 8.65 -12.39
C SER A 16 15.97 7.36 -11.56
N ARG A 17 16.92 6.43 -11.71
CA ARG A 17 17.00 5.23 -10.85
C ARG A 17 17.04 5.59 -9.36
N GLN A 18 17.80 6.63 -9.01
CA GLN A 18 17.91 7.12 -7.64
C GLN A 18 16.59 7.69 -7.10
N ASP A 19 15.78 8.32 -7.95
CA ASP A 19 14.47 8.82 -7.53
C ASP A 19 13.48 7.67 -7.27
N LEU A 20 13.57 6.62 -8.09
CA LEU A 20 12.75 5.42 -7.92
C LEU A 20 13.11 4.64 -6.64
N GLU A 21 14.38 4.61 -6.26
CA GLU A 21 14.85 3.96 -5.01
C GLU A 21 14.43 4.68 -3.73
N LYS A 22 14.05 5.96 -3.82
CA LYS A 22 13.48 6.70 -2.68
C LYS A 22 12.06 6.24 -2.33
N ILE A 23 11.42 5.47 -3.21
CA ILE A 23 10.07 4.99 -3.01
C ILE A 23 10.12 3.77 -2.08
N PRO A 24 9.30 3.73 -1.00
CA PRO A 24 9.22 2.56 -0.13
C PRO A 24 9.02 1.28 -0.94
N ASP A 25 9.71 0.21 -0.52
CA ASP A 25 9.69 -1.13 -1.14
C ASP A 25 10.28 -1.23 -2.56
N ILE A 26 10.91 -0.18 -3.09
CA ILE A 26 11.62 -0.21 -4.38
C ILE A 26 13.13 -0.24 -4.17
N GLY A 27 13.72 -1.42 -4.32
CA GLY A 27 15.17 -1.62 -4.32
C GLY A 27 15.81 -1.56 -5.72
N GLY A 28 17.15 -1.60 -5.78
CA GLY A 28 17.93 -1.39 -7.00
C GLY A 28 17.55 -2.23 -8.23
N LYS A 29 17.14 -3.50 -8.04
CA LYS A 29 16.69 -4.35 -9.17
C LYS A 29 15.37 -3.85 -9.76
N VAL A 30 14.46 -3.39 -8.91
CA VAL A 30 13.14 -2.91 -9.32
C VAL A 30 13.26 -1.52 -9.94
N SER A 31 14.05 -0.63 -9.35
CA SER A 31 14.33 0.70 -9.92
C SER A 31 14.97 0.60 -11.31
N GLU A 32 15.94 -0.29 -11.49
CA GLU A 32 16.58 -0.57 -12.79
C GLU A 32 15.56 -1.02 -13.84
N SER A 33 14.71 -1.98 -13.46
CA SER A 33 13.72 -2.56 -14.36
C SER A 33 12.70 -1.52 -14.81
N ILE A 34 12.21 -0.70 -13.88
CA ILE A 34 11.28 0.40 -14.18
C ILE A 34 11.94 1.44 -15.09
N TYR A 35 13.13 1.91 -14.72
CA TYR A 35 13.88 2.89 -15.50
C TYR A 35 14.11 2.39 -16.94
N THR A 36 14.64 1.17 -17.08
CA THR A 36 14.92 0.56 -18.38
C THR A 36 13.65 0.40 -19.22
N TRP A 37 12.53 0.02 -18.60
CA TRP A 37 11.25 -0.12 -19.29
C TRP A 37 10.81 1.21 -19.94
N PHE A 38 10.94 2.34 -19.23
CA PHE A 38 10.59 3.67 -19.79
C PHE A 38 11.57 4.17 -20.84
N GLN A 39 12.82 3.70 -20.86
CA GLN A 39 13.80 4.05 -21.91
C GLN A 39 13.58 3.30 -23.23
N GLN A 40 12.81 2.22 -23.24
CA GLN A 40 12.54 1.46 -24.46
C GLN A 40 11.55 2.17 -25.36
N LYS A 41 11.96 2.46 -26.61
CA LYS A 41 11.11 3.12 -27.63
C LYS A 41 9.75 2.44 -27.82
N ARG A 42 9.71 1.10 -27.76
CA ARG A 42 8.46 0.32 -27.86
C ARG A 42 7.45 0.70 -26.77
N ASN A 43 7.91 0.86 -25.54
CA ASN A 43 7.05 1.14 -24.39
C ASN A 43 6.61 2.60 -24.38
N GLN A 44 7.49 3.52 -24.81
CA GLN A 44 7.11 4.91 -25.03
C GLN A 44 6.02 5.02 -26.09
N LYS A 45 6.18 4.31 -27.22
CA LYS A 45 5.15 4.26 -28.27
C LYS A 45 3.83 3.68 -27.75
N LEU A 46 3.87 2.63 -26.93
CA LEU A 46 2.68 2.07 -26.31
C LEU A 46 1.92 3.11 -25.47
N ILE A 47 2.62 3.87 -24.64
CA ILE A 47 2.00 4.95 -23.83
C ILE A 47 1.38 6.01 -24.73
N ASP A 48 2.10 6.44 -25.78
CA ASP A 48 1.60 7.44 -26.72
C ASP A 48 0.34 6.95 -27.46
N ASP A 49 0.34 5.69 -27.89
CA ASP A 49 -0.80 5.08 -28.60
C ASP A 49 -2.03 4.96 -27.67
N LEU A 50 -1.84 4.58 -26.40
CA LEU A 50 -2.91 4.56 -25.39
C LEU A 50 -3.47 5.95 -25.11
N THR A 51 -2.59 6.95 -24.98
CA THR A 51 -2.98 8.34 -24.74
C THR A 51 -3.79 8.90 -25.91
N LYS A 52 -3.36 8.62 -27.15
CA LYS A 52 -4.08 9.00 -28.38
C LYS A 52 -5.43 8.31 -28.52
N ALA A 53 -5.56 7.09 -27.99
CA ALA A 53 -6.83 6.37 -27.92
C ALA A 53 -7.79 6.90 -26.83
N GLY A 54 -7.40 7.95 -26.09
CA GLY A 54 -8.23 8.56 -25.05
C GLY A 54 -8.13 7.90 -23.67
N VAL A 55 -7.18 6.98 -23.46
CA VAL A 55 -6.96 6.38 -22.15
C VAL A 55 -6.42 7.42 -21.18
N THR A 56 -7.14 7.67 -20.10
CA THR A 56 -6.74 8.61 -19.05
C THR A 56 -6.25 7.84 -17.83
N ILE A 57 -5.05 8.21 -17.35
CA ILE A 57 -4.50 7.67 -16.10
C ILE A 57 -5.03 8.53 -14.96
N LEU A 58 -5.90 7.95 -14.13
CA LEU A 58 -6.39 8.64 -12.95
C LEU A 58 -5.32 8.58 -11.85
N PRO A 59 -5.13 9.68 -11.10
CA PRO A 59 -4.31 9.63 -9.91
C PRO A 59 -4.92 8.60 -8.94
N PRO A 60 -4.10 7.91 -8.13
CA PRO A 60 -4.65 7.12 -7.04
C PRO A 60 -5.53 8.02 -6.18
N GLU A 61 -6.70 7.51 -5.78
CA GLU A 61 -7.59 8.22 -4.86
C GLU A 61 -6.76 8.73 -3.69
N THR A 62 -6.85 10.04 -3.42
CA THR A 62 -6.09 10.68 -2.34
C THR A 62 -6.32 9.90 -1.07
N ALA A 63 -5.26 9.29 -0.55
CA ALA A 63 -5.38 8.57 0.69
C ALA A 63 -5.92 9.54 1.74
N GLY A 64 -7.05 9.23 2.36
CA GLY A 64 -7.46 9.98 3.55
C GLY A 64 -6.31 9.93 4.56
N LYS A 65 -6.11 10.96 5.38
CA LYS A 65 -4.94 11.01 6.28
C LYS A 65 -5.21 10.36 7.64
N LYS A 66 -6.34 9.65 7.79
CA LYS A 66 -6.82 9.16 9.08
C LYS A 66 -5.90 8.11 9.70
N LEU A 67 -5.25 7.30 8.86
CA LEU A 67 -4.32 6.25 9.29
C LEU A 67 -2.87 6.58 8.93
N GLN A 68 -2.55 7.85 8.66
CA GLN A 68 -1.24 8.22 8.15
C GLN A 68 -0.11 7.82 9.11
N GLY A 69 0.84 7.01 8.61
CA GLY A 69 1.99 6.55 9.38
C GLY A 69 1.72 5.43 10.38
N LEU A 70 0.48 4.95 10.47
CA LEU A 70 0.10 3.84 11.34
C LEU A 70 0.27 2.50 10.61
N THR A 71 0.81 1.51 11.33
CA THR A 71 1.03 0.15 10.84
C THR A 71 -0.01 -0.82 11.40
N PHE A 72 -0.65 -1.59 10.52
CA PHE A 72 -1.73 -2.50 10.85
C PHE A 72 -1.38 -3.95 10.50
N VAL A 73 -1.69 -4.89 11.39
CA VAL A 73 -1.69 -6.32 11.09
C VAL A 73 -3.10 -6.85 11.19
N ILE A 74 -3.50 -7.73 10.29
CA ILE A 74 -4.81 -8.41 10.33
C ILE A 74 -4.60 -9.87 10.76
N THR A 75 -5.45 -10.35 11.67
CA THR A 75 -5.50 -11.75 12.08
C THR A 75 -6.93 -12.27 12.14
N GLY A 76 -7.12 -13.53 11.77
CA GLY A 76 -8.44 -14.14 11.63
C GLY A 76 -9.15 -13.74 10.34
N THR A 77 -10.42 -14.13 10.26
CA THR A 77 -11.33 -13.85 9.15
C THR A 77 -12.23 -12.68 9.51
N LEU A 78 -12.21 -11.64 8.68
CA LEU A 78 -13.08 -10.47 8.80
C LEU A 78 -14.48 -10.82 8.25
N GLU A 79 -15.54 -10.36 8.90
CA GLU A 79 -16.93 -10.68 8.54
C GLU A 79 -17.56 -9.66 7.60
N LEU A 80 -17.19 -8.38 7.72
CA LEU A 80 -17.78 -7.28 6.97
C LEU A 80 -17.04 -7.01 5.66
N MET A 81 -15.79 -7.48 5.54
CA MET A 81 -14.99 -7.35 4.33
C MET A 81 -13.94 -8.43 4.19
N SER A 82 -13.41 -8.63 2.98
CA SER A 82 -12.24 -9.47 2.79
C SER A 82 -10.98 -8.82 3.37
N ARG A 83 -9.99 -9.65 3.71
CA ARG A 83 -8.67 -9.17 4.14
C ARG A 83 -8.04 -8.22 3.11
N THR A 84 -8.16 -8.54 1.82
CA THR A 84 -7.65 -7.71 0.72
C THR A 84 -8.31 -6.33 0.69
N GLU A 85 -9.61 -6.25 0.93
CA GLU A 85 -10.34 -4.98 1.02
C GLU A 85 -9.92 -4.17 2.25
N ALA A 86 -9.72 -4.81 3.39
CA ALA A 86 -9.20 -4.15 4.59
C ALA A 86 -7.79 -3.58 4.34
N GLU A 87 -6.88 -4.34 3.74
CA GLU A 87 -5.54 -3.87 3.37
C GLU A 87 -5.62 -2.69 2.38
N LYS A 88 -6.56 -2.74 1.42
CA LYS A 88 -6.80 -1.64 0.49
C LYS A 88 -7.30 -0.40 1.24
N LYS A 89 -8.27 -0.52 2.15
CA LYS A 89 -8.78 0.58 2.98
C LYS A 89 -7.71 1.20 3.87
N ILE A 90 -6.83 0.38 4.45
CA ILE A 90 -5.67 0.86 5.23
C ILE A 90 -4.77 1.74 4.36
N ARG A 91 -4.38 1.24 3.17
CA ARG A 91 -3.54 2.01 2.23
C ARG A 91 -4.24 3.28 1.75
N LEU A 92 -5.55 3.21 1.46
CA LEU A 92 -6.39 4.36 1.09
C LEU A 92 -6.56 5.37 2.22
N GLN A 93 -6.17 5.06 3.45
CA GLN A 93 -6.17 6.01 4.56
C GLN A 93 -4.75 6.35 5.04
N GLY A 94 -3.74 6.05 4.21
CA GLY A 94 -2.34 6.40 4.47
C GLY A 94 -1.62 5.50 5.47
N GLY A 95 -2.24 4.38 5.87
CA GLY A 95 -1.65 3.39 6.75
C GLY A 95 -0.91 2.28 6.00
N HIS A 96 -0.13 1.51 6.73
CA HIS A 96 0.71 0.43 6.21
C HIS A 96 0.22 -0.94 6.70
N PRO A 97 -0.43 -1.75 5.85
CA PRO A 97 -0.79 -3.11 6.23
C PRO A 97 0.43 -4.04 6.13
N THR A 98 0.71 -4.81 7.18
CA THR A 98 1.80 -5.79 7.23
C THR A 98 1.31 -7.18 7.64
N GLY A 99 2.06 -8.21 7.24
CA GLY A 99 1.72 -9.61 7.53
C GLY A 99 2.14 -10.09 8.92
N SER A 100 3.11 -9.40 9.54
CA SER A 100 3.79 -9.80 10.76
C SER A 100 3.77 -8.67 11.79
N ILE A 101 3.65 -9.04 13.07
CA ILE A 101 3.72 -8.08 14.18
C ILE A 101 5.18 -7.81 14.49
N SER A 102 5.52 -6.53 14.58
CA SER A 102 6.83 -6.01 14.99
C SER A 102 6.65 -4.92 16.04
N LYS A 103 7.75 -4.37 16.56
CA LYS A 103 7.71 -3.18 17.44
C LYS A 103 7.16 -1.93 16.76
N GLN A 104 7.10 -1.92 15.43
CA GLN A 104 6.55 -0.82 14.64
C GLN A 104 5.05 -1.00 14.36
N THR A 105 4.43 -2.11 14.78
CA THR A 105 3.01 -2.34 14.60
C THR A 105 2.21 -1.53 15.62
N ASP A 106 1.35 -0.65 15.15
CA ASP A 106 0.48 0.16 16.01
C ASP A 106 -0.79 -0.60 16.40
N TYR A 107 -1.39 -1.30 15.43
CA TYR A 107 -2.69 -1.96 15.59
C TYR A 107 -2.71 -3.40 15.07
N LEU A 108 -3.36 -4.29 15.82
CA LEU A 108 -3.76 -5.63 15.39
C LEU A 108 -5.29 -5.66 15.23
N VAL A 109 -5.77 -5.80 14.00
CA VAL A 109 -7.19 -6.00 13.69
C VAL A 109 -7.52 -7.47 13.86
N VAL A 110 -8.46 -7.76 14.76
CA VAL A 110 -8.86 -9.11 15.17
C VAL A 110 -10.22 -9.45 14.55
N GLY A 111 -10.23 -10.44 13.66
CA GLY A 111 -11.44 -11.06 13.12
C GLY A 111 -11.83 -12.34 13.86
N LYS A 112 -12.78 -13.10 13.29
CA LYS A 112 -13.14 -14.44 13.76
C LYS A 112 -11.97 -15.40 13.63
N GLU A 113 -11.86 -16.33 14.58
CA GLU A 113 -10.80 -17.34 14.64
C GLU A 113 -9.39 -16.74 14.47
N PRO A 114 -9.00 -15.79 15.34
CA PRO A 114 -7.71 -15.13 15.23
C PRO A 114 -6.57 -16.12 15.45
N GLY A 115 -5.46 -15.90 14.74
CA GLY A 115 -4.26 -16.70 14.89
C GLY A 115 -3.66 -16.49 16.28
N SER A 116 -3.59 -17.56 17.07
CA SER A 116 -3.10 -17.55 18.45
C SER A 116 -1.69 -16.94 18.58
N THR A 117 -0.79 -17.23 17.65
CA THR A 117 0.58 -16.68 17.65
C THR A 117 0.63 -15.16 17.50
N LYS A 118 -0.28 -14.57 16.72
CA LYS A 118 -0.32 -13.12 16.51
C LYS A 118 -0.88 -12.40 17.73
N LEU A 119 -1.91 -12.97 18.37
CA LEU A 119 -2.47 -12.40 19.60
C LEU A 119 -1.45 -12.38 20.74
N VAL A 120 -0.72 -13.48 20.95
CA VAL A 120 0.33 -13.56 21.97
C VAL A 120 1.41 -12.52 21.69
N LYS A 121 1.91 -12.44 20.45
CA LYS A 121 2.95 -11.49 20.07
C LYS A 121 2.52 -10.03 20.19
N ALA A 122 1.26 -9.71 19.86
CA ALA A 122 0.72 -8.36 20.08
C ALA A 122 0.71 -8.00 21.57
N LYS A 123 0.29 -8.92 22.43
CA LYS A 123 0.26 -8.72 23.88
C LYS A 123 1.66 -8.51 24.45
N GLU A 124 2.64 -9.30 24.02
CA GLU A 124 4.05 -9.18 24.45
C GLU A 124 4.67 -7.85 24.04
N LEU A 125 4.32 -7.34 22.85
CA LEU A 125 4.86 -6.10 22.30
C LEU A 125 4.03 -4.86 22.65
N GLY A 126 2.93 -5.01 23.41
CA GLY A 126 2.05 -3.91 23.79
C GLY A 126 1.27 -3.28 22.62
N VAL A 127 1.07 -4.03 21.54
CA VAL A 127 0.34 -3.57 20.35
C VAL A 127 -1.15 -3.48 20.65
N LYS A 128 -1.82 -2.41 20.21
CA LYS A 128 -3.25 -2.24 20.43
C LYS A 128 -4.05 -3.23 19.58
N THR A 129 -4.86 -4.07 20.22
CA THR A 129 -5.83 -4.93 19.52
C THR A 129 -7.16 -4.22 19.36
N ILE A 130 -7.69 -4.21 18.14
CA ILE A 130 -8.99 -3.63 17.78
C ILE A 130 -9.84 -4.62 17.00
N GLY A 131 -11.15 -4.48 17.10
CA GLY A 131 -12.11 -5.26 16.32
C GLY A 131 -12.33 -4.70 14.91
N GLU A 132 -13.00 -5.48 14.05
CA GLU A 132 -13.36 -5.03 12.70
C GLU A 132 -14.26 -3.77 12.68
N LYS A 133 -15.20 -3.68 13.63
CA LYS A 133 -16.08 -2.50 13.75
C LYS A 133 -15.32 -1.24 14.15
N GLU A 134 -14.40 -1.34 15.10
CA GLU A 134 -13.55 -0.22 15.52
C GLU A 134 -12.64 0.23 14.38
N PHE A 135 -12.06 -0.72 13.63
CA PHE A 135 -11.28 -0.41 12.43
C PHE A 135 -12.12 0.39 11.41
N LEU A 136 -13.37 -0.01 11.19
CA LEU A 136 -14.29 0.71 10.31
C LEU A 136 -14.60 2.14 10.80
N GLU A 137 -14.69 2.35 12.11
CA GLU A 137 -14.88 3.68 12.69
C GLU A 137 -13.67 4.58 12.53
N MET A 138 -12.45 4.03 12.59
CA MET A 138 -11.21 4.80 12.36
C MET A 138 -11.07 5.32 10.92
N ILE A 139 -11.71 4.66 9.95
CA ILE A 139 -11.64 5.03 8.53
C ILE A 139 -12.89 5.76 8.02
N LYS A 140 -13.95 5.87 8.83
CA LYS A 140 -15.18 6.60 8.51
C LYS A 140 -14.92 8.08 8.41
#